data_AF-A0A3A0CR05-F1
#
_entry.id   AF-A0A3A0CR05-F1
#
_cell.length_a   1.000
_cell.length_b   1.000
_cell.length_c   1.000
_cell.angle_alpha   90.00
_cell.angle_beta   90.00
_cell.angle_gamma   90.00
#
_symmetry.space_group_name_H-M   'P 1'
#
loop_
_entity.id
_entity.type
_entity.pdbx_description
1 polymer ?
#
loop_
_entity_poly.entity_id
_entity_poly.type
_entity_poly.pdbx_seq_one_letter_code
_entity_poly.pdbx_strand_id
1 'polypeptide(L)'
;MSLLFLLLLAPRIVFAQNDSTAPKLGDVSDGNRSVPVHLIDLYDADTMLVRPGDQPMLPFSTKVTCGKCHNYAKVSAGWHFNAADSNVSHGRRGHPWILVDQKTGTQLPLSSRDWAGTFKPEQVGLDPWNFAQTFGRHLPGGGWGEQSKRDSPELFWRRAISGEFEINCLSCHDVEAGHDQAEYANQMRRQNFRWAAAATSGFASVRGAAKDVPDNYDIYSGLPLNDPKLTSPSITYDLSRFNAQGKVLFDIKRRIPNERCYYCHSTRIAHTERWEAEEDIHLTSGMLCVDCHRNG
;
A
#
# COMPACT_ATOMS: atom_id res chain seq x y z
N MET A 1 51.09 14.42 32.58
CA MET A 1 49.87 15.14 32.13
C MET A 1 49.90 15.26 30.62
N SER A 2 49.00 14.54 29.95
CA SER A 2 48.35 14.87 28.66
C SER A 2 47.98 13.56 27.95
N LEU A 3 46.73 13.11 28.16
CA LEU A 3 46.10 12.13 27.28
C LEU A 3 45.45 12.91 26.12
N LEU A 4 45.91 12.62 24.90
CA LEU A 4 45.28 13.08 23.67
C LEU A 4 44.02 12.22 23.43
N PHE A 5 42.85 12.84 23.49
CA PHE A 5 41.58 12.24 23.07
C PHE A 5 41.45 12.34 21.55
N LEU A 6 41.55 11.22 20.84
CA LEU A 6 41.24 11.14 19.40
C LEU A 6 39.72 11.03 19.25
N LEU A 7 39.06 12.11 18.81
CA LEU A 7 37.67 12.08 18.38
C LEU A 7 37.59 11.44 16.98
N LEU A 8 37.12 10.19 16.92
CA LEU A 8 36.74 9.54 15.67
C LEU A 8 35.40 10.11 15.18
N LEU A 9 35.47 11.03 14.22
CA LEU A 9 34.32 11.47 13.42
C LEU A 9 33.93 10.36 12.44
N ALA A 10 32.89 9.60 12.77
CA ALA A 10 32.27 8.67 11.83
C ALA A 10 31.51 9.48 10.74
N PRO A 11 31.75 9.23 9.44
CA PRO A 11 31.01 9.90 8.39
C PRO A 11 29.58 9.36 8.38
N ARG A 12 28.60 10.24 8.62
CA ARG A 12 27.20 9.95 8.34
C ARG A 12 27.03 9.88 6.82
N ILE A 13 26.99 8.66 6.28
CA ILE A 13 26.50 8.44 4.92
C ILE A 13 25.01 8.73 4.95
N VAL A 14 24.64 9.95 4.59
CA VAL A 14 23.25 10.31 4.31
C VAL A 14 22.96 9.78 2.91
N PHE A 15 22.17 8.72 2.81
CA PHE A 15 21.54 8.36 1.55
C PHE A 15 20.59 9.49 1.16
N ALA A 16 21.03 10.35 0.25
CA ALA A 16 20.15 11.33 -0.35
C ALA A 16 19.11 10.58 -1.19
N GLN A 17 17.85 10.57 -0.74
CA GLN A 17 16.73 10.32 -1.64
C GLN A 17 16.78 11.43 -2.68
N ASN A 18 17.09 11.04 -3.92
CA ASN A 18 17.15 11.94 -5.05
C ASN A 18 15.70 12.28 -5.47
N ASP A 19 14.97 13.00 -4.62
CA ASP A 19 13.71 13.63 -4.98
C ASP A 19 14.05 14.83 -5.87
N SER A 20 14.32 14.55 -7.14
CA SER A 20 14.45 15.61 -8.13
C SER A 20 13.15 16.42 -8.12
N THR A 21 13.27 17.72 -7.87
CA THR A 21 12.16 18.68 -7.99
C THR A 21 11.68 18.82 -9.44
N ALA A 22 12.43 18.29 -10.40
CA ALA A 22 12.03 18.20 -11.79
C ALA A 22 10.75 17.37 -11.91
N PRO A 23 9.72 17.88 -12.61
CA PRO A 23 8.48 17.16 -12.78
C PRO A 23 8.69 15.89 -13.61
N LYS A 24 8.14 14.76 -13.16
CA LYS A 24 8.22 13.50 -13.91
C LYS A 24 7.17 13.45 -15.01
N LEU A 25 7.39 12.56 -15.98
CA LEU A 25 6.56 12.40 -17.18
C LEU A 25 5.05 12.28 -16.86
N GLY A 26 4.71 11.46 -15.86
CA GLY A 26 3.33 11.20 -15.48
C GLY A 26 2.69 12.28 -14.61
N ASP A 27 3.47 13.27 -14.13
CA ASP A 27 2.97 14.34 -13.26
C ASP A 27 2.61 15.61 -14.03
N VAL A 28 2.92 15.67 -15.34
CA VAL A 28 2.68 16.82 -16.20
C VAL A 28 1.68 16.43 -17.28
N SER A 29 0.73 17.32 -17.56
CA SER A 29 -0.13 17.15 -18.72
C SER A 29 0.63 17.49 -20.00
N ASP A 30 0.63 16.57 -20.95
CA ASP A 30 1.07 16.79 -22.33
C ASP A 30 -0.02 17.46 -23.20
N GLY A 31 -1.14 17.87 -22.59
CA GLY A 31 -2.32 18.44 -23.27
C GLY A 31 -3.23 17.39 -23.92
N ASN A 32 -2.84 16.11 -23.96
CA ASN A 32 -3.66 15.06 -24.51
C ASN A 32 -4.80 14.68 -23.55
N ARG A 33 -6.00 14.46 -24.11
CA ARG A 33 -7.18 14.02 -23.35
C ARG A 33 -7.28 12.50 -23.23
N SER A 34 -6.48 11.77 -24.01
CA SER A 34 -6.33 10.32 -23.89
C SER A 34 -5.38 9.96 -22.74
N VAL A 35 -5.63 8.81 -22.11
CA VAL A 35 -4.70 8.27 -21.10
C VAL A 35 -3.53 7.60 -21.84
N PRO A 36 -2.26 7.93 -21.52
CA PRO A 36 -1.12 7.22 -22.08
C PRO A 36 -1.18 5.72 -21.79
N VAL A 37 -0.69 4.90 -22.72
CA VAL A 37 -0.63 3.44 -22.54
C VAL A 37 0.43 3.09 -21.49
N HIS A 38 0.05 2.35 -20.46
CA HIS A 38 0.96 1.90 -19.41
C HIS A 38 1.52 0.52 -19.72
N LEU A 39 2.26 0.43 -20.83
CA LEU A 39 3.07 -0.74 -21.18
C LEU A 39 4.50 -0.52 -20.64
N ILE A 40 4.76 -1.00 -19.43
CA ILE A 40 5.92 -0.59 -18.64
C ILE A 40 6.72 -1.79 -18.10
N ASP A 41 7.96 -1.50 -17.73
CA ASP A 41 8.81 -2.45 -17.00
C ASP A 41 8.32 -2.60 -15.56
N LEU A 42 8.47 -3.79 -14.99
CA LEU A 42 8.19 -4.04 -13.58
C LEU A 42 9.48 -3.95 -12.77
N TYR A 43 9.46 -3.23 -11.65
CA TYR A 43 10.58 -3.14 -10.72
C TYR A 43 10.16 -3.58 -9.33
N ASP A 44 11.02 -4.30 -8.62
CA ASP A 44 10.81 -4.64 -7.22
C ASP A 44 11.13 -3.45 -6.29
N ALA A 45 10.96 -3.67 -4.98
CA ALA A 45 11.22 -2.65 -3.95
C ALA A 45 12.69 -2.21 -3.88
N ASP A 46 13.62 -3.05 -4.34
CA ASP A 46 15.07 -2.79 -4.34
C ASP A 46 15.51 -2.13 -5.65
N THR A 47 14.57 -1.73 -6.50
CA THR A 47 14.81 -1.10 -7.82
C THR A 47 15.41 -2.04 -8.85
N MET A 48 15.37 -3.35 -8.60
CA MET A 48 15.75 -4.36 -9.57
C MET A 48 14.60 -4.62 -10.54
N LEU A 49 14.95 -4.91 -11.78
CA LEU A 49 14.00 -5.20 -12.83
C LEU A 49 13.47 -6.62 -12.64
N VAL A 50 12.15 -6.78 -12.54
CA VAL A 50 11.50 -8.09 -12.42
C VAL A 50 11.42 -8.72 -13.79
N ARG A 51 12.12 -9.84 -13.99
CA ARG A 51 12.16 -10.60 -15.24
C ARG A 51 11.53 -11.98 -15.06
N PRO A 52 10.83 -12.49 -16.08
CA PRO A 52 10.47 -13.90 -16.16
C PRO A 52 11.66 -14.81 -15.88
N GLY A 53 11.53 -15.67 -14.87
CA GLY A 53 12.55 -16.65 -14.49
C GLY A 53 13.47 -16.26 -13.33
N ASP A 54 13.36 -15.05 -12.77
CA ASP A 54 14.13 -14.64 -11.59
C ASP A 54 14.00 -15.63 -10.42
N GLN A 55 15.11 -15.84 -9.69
CA GLN A 55 15.21 -16.75 -8.55
C GLN A 55 15.90 -16.05 -7.36
N PRO A 56 15.18 -15.74 -6.27
CA PRO A 56 13.72 -15.87 -6.14
C PRO A 56 12.97 -14.84 -6.99
N MET A 57 11.74 -15.17 -7.37
CA MET A 57 10.84 -14.21 -8.01
C MET A 57 10.29 -13.24 -6.96
N LEU A 58 10.44 -11.94 -7.19
CA LEU A 58 9.96 -10.89 -6.29
C LEU A 58 8.74 -10.14 -6.87
N PRO A 59 7.85 -9.64 -6.00
CA PRO A 59 6.72 -8.82 -6.44
C PRO A 59 7.23 -7.46 -6.93
N PHE A 60 6.56 -6.90 -7.94
CA PHE A 60 6.82 -5.52 -8.32
C PHE A 60 6.36 -4.59 -7.19
N SER A 61 7.12 -3.53 -6.96
CA SER A 61 6.76 -2.40 -6.13
C SER A 61 6.08 -1.34 -6.99
N THR A 62 4.88 -0.94 -6.60
CA THR A 62 4.18 0.23 -7.14
C THR A 62 4.94 1.52 -6.85
N LYS A 63 5.58 1.65 -5.68
CA LYS A 63 6.43 2.81 -5.33
C LYS A 63 7.56 2.99 -6.34
N VAL A 64 8.21 1.92 -6.75
CA VAL A 64 9.33 1.97 -7.70
C VAL A 64 8.85 1.96 -9.15
N THR A 65 7.95 1.03 -9.51
CA THR A 65 7.45 0.83 -10.88
C THR A 65 6.71 2.07 -11.38
N CYS A 66 5.68 2.51 -10.66
CA CYS A 66 4.96 3.74 -11.00
C CYS A 66 5.84 4.97 -10.74
N GLY A 67 6.73 4.87 -9.75
CA GLY A 67 7.72 5.90 -9.41
C GLY A 67 8.71 6.25 -10.52
N LYS A 68 8.88 5.42 -11.56
CA LYS A 68 9.67 5.82 -12.74
C LYS A 68 9.04 7.00 -13.48
N CYS A 69 7.72 7.13 -13.44
CA CYS A 69 6.96 8.17 -14.15
C CYS A 69 6.22 9.14 -13.23
N HIS A 70 5.93 8.76 -11.98
CA HIS A 70 5.16 9.56 -11.03
C HIS A 70 5.97 9.91 -9.77
N ASN A 71 5.75 11.10 -9.23
CA ASN A 71 6.39 11.51 -7.98
C ASN A 71 5.63 10.92 -6.78
N TYR A 72 6.17 9.83 -6.24
CA TYR A 72 5.57 9.13 -5.11
C TYR A 72 5.43 10.01 -3.86
N ALA A 73 6.43 10.84 -3.54
CA ALA A 73 6.38 11.75 -2.40
C ALA A 73 5.25 12.79 -2.54
N LYS A 74 5.02 13.28 -3.77
CA LYS A 74 3.89 14.16 -4.08
C LYS A 74 2.56 13.42 -3.91
N VAL A 75 2.46 12.18 -4.40
CA VAL A 75 1.25 11.36 -4.25
C VAL A 75 0.96 11.07 -2.77
N SER A 76 1.98 10.75 -1.97
CA SER A 76 1.83 10.42 -0.55
C SER A 76 1.35 11.58 0.32
N ALA A 77 1.42 12.83 -0.18
CA ALA A 77 0.85 13.98 0.50
C ALA A 77 -0.69 14.01 0.44
N GLY A 78 -1.31 13.18 -0.39
CA GLY A 78 -2.76 13.11 -0.52
C GLY A 78 -3.49 12.59 0.72
N TRP A 79 -4.78 12.93 0.83
CA TRP A 79 -5.60 12.67 2.04
C TRP A 79 -5.76 11.19 2.40
N HIS A 80 -5.67 10.28 1.42
CA HIS A 80 -5.72 8.84 1.69
C HIS A 80 -4.44 8.29 2.35
N PHE A 81 -3.32 9.00 2.22
CA PHE A 81 -1.99 8.50 2.61
C PHE A 81 -1.38 9.28 3.76
N ASN A 82 -1.77 10.54 3.94
CA ASN A 82 -1.19 11.43 4.93
C ASN A 82 -1.83 11.31 6.33
N ALA A 83 -2.80 10.41 6.52
CA ALA A 83 -3.50 10.30 7.81
C ALA A 83 -2.54 10.04 8.97
N ALA A 84 -1.45 9.32 8.74
CA ALA A 84 -0.46 9.02 9.76
C ALA A 84 0.42 10.22 10.15
N ASP A 85 0.44 11.32 9.38
CA ASP A 85 1.30 12.48 9.62
C ASP A 85 0.59 13.53 10.50
N SER A 86 1.10 13.71 11.72
CA SER A 86 0.59 14.69 12.68
C SER A 86 0.89 16.14 12.30
N ASN A 87 1.79 16.38 11.34
CA ASN A 87 2.15 17.73 10.90
C ASN A 87 1.19 18.27 9.83
N VAL A 88 0.34 17.41 9.25
CA VAL A 88 -0.66 17.82 8.26
C VAL A 88 -1.92 18.28 8.96
N SER A 89 -2.37 19.52 8.66
CA SER A 89 -3.62 20.05 9.19
C SER A 89 -4.78 19.08 8.95
N HIS A 90 -5.63 18.92 9.96
CA HIS A 90 -6.67 17.90 9.95
C HIS A 90 -7.83 18.17 8.98
N GLY A 91 -7.91 19.37 8.40
CA GLY A 91 -8.98 19.76 7.49
C GLY A 91 -10.39 19.58 8.08
N ARG A 92 -11.37 19.34 7.22
CA ARG A 92 -12.74 18.97 7.63
C ARG A 92 -12.73 17.57 8.26
N ARG A 93 -13.61 17.35 9.24
CA ARG A 93 -13.83 16.01 9.80
C ARG A 93 -14.28 15.03 8.71
N GLY A 94 -13.57 13.92 8.60
CA GLY A 94 -13.93 12.76 7.80
C GLY A 94 -14.42 11.61 8.68
N HIS A 95 -14.40 10.39 8.14
CA HIS A 95 -14.76 9.19 8.88
C HIS A 95 -13.61 8.73 9.80
N PRO A 96 -13.88 8.45 11.09
CA PRO A 96 -12.91 7.81 11.96
C PRO A 96 -12.77 6.32 11.62
N TRP A 97 -11.67 5.73 12.06
CA TRP A 97 -11.45 4.28 11.99
C TRP A 97 -12.16 3.61 13.16
N ILE A 98 -13.15 2.76 12.87
CA ILE A 98 -13.93 2.12 13.94
C ILE A 98 -13.24 0.84 14.38
N LEU A 99 -12.58 0.86 15.54
CA LEU A 99 -12.08 -0.33 16.20
C LEU A 99 -13.24 -1.03 16.92
N VAL A 100 -13.44 -2.32 16.62
CA VAL A 100 -14.51 -3.12 17.23
C VAL A 100 -13.90 -4.23 18.07
N ASP A 101 -14.21 -4.24 19.36
CA ASP A 101 -14.01 -5.42 20.20
C ASP A 101 -15.29 -6.26 20.20
N GLN A 102 -15.25 -7.39 19.51
CA GLN A 102 -16.39 -8.28 19.37
C GLN A 102 -16.81 -8.92 20.70
N LYS A 103 -15.89 -9.12 21.64
CA LYS A 103 -16.18 -9.80 22.90
C LYS A 103 -17.05 -8.95 23.82
N THR A 104 -16.79 -7.66 23.87
CA THR A 104 -17.56 -6.71 24.69
C THR A 104 -18.63 -5.95 23.90
N GLY A 105 -18.59 -6.02 22.57
CA GLY A 105 -19.44 -5.19 21.70
C GLY A 105 -19.02 -3.73 21.64
N THR A 106 -17.84 -3.40 22.16
CA THR A 106 -17.33 -2.02 22.20
C THR A 106 -16.91 -1.56 20.80
N GLN A 107 -17.32 -0.34 20.43
CA GLN A 107 -16.86 0.34 19.22
C GLN A 107 -16.16 1.64 19.60
N LEU A 108 -14.91 1.80 19.16
CA LEU A 108 -14.09 2.97 19.45
C LEU A 108 -13.72 3.70 18.16
N PRO A 109 -14.13 4.96 17.98
CA PRO A 109 -13.70 5.76 16.85
C PRO A 109 -12.26 6.24 17.06
N LEU A 110 -11.36 5.83 16.16
CA LEU A 110 -9.96 6.20 16.17
C LEU A 110 -9.64 7.25 15.10
N SER A 111 -8.74 8.16 15.43
CA SER A 111 -8.16 9.11 14.47
C SER A 111 -6.80 9.58 14.96
N SER A 112 -5.82 9.64 14.06
CA SER A 112 -4.57 10.38 14.29
C SER A 112 -4.79 11.89 14.29
N ARG A 113 -5.92 12.38 13.78
CA ARG A 113 -6.27 13.80 13.78
C ARG A 113 -6.98 14.16 15.09
N ASP A 114 -6.85 15.41 15.56
CA ASP A 114 -7.44 15.87 16.82
C ASP A 114 -8.94 16.18 16.71
N TRP A 115 -9.72 15.24 16.17
CA TRP A 115 -11.16 15.39 16.06
C TRP A 115 -11.84 15.06 17.39
N ALA A 116 -12.73 15.94 17.87
CA ALA A 116 -13.45 15.70 19.11
C ALA A 116 -14.29 14.42 19.04
N GLY A 117 -14.24 13.61 20.11
CA GLY A 117 -14.92 12.32 20.19
C GLY A 117 -14.16 11.15 19.56
N THR A 118 -12.88 11.34 19.18
CA THR A 118 -12.01 10.26 18.69
C THR A 118 -10.85 10.00 19.65
N PHE A 119 -10.32 8.78 19.62
CA PHE A 119 -9.12 8.38 20.34
C PHE A 119 -7.94 8.25 19.37
N LYS A 120 -6.73 8.56 19.84
CA LYS A 120 -5.51 8.26 19.10
C LYS A 120 -5.30 6.75 19.06
N PRO A 121 -4.83 6.16 17.94
CA PRO A 121 -4.48 4.74 17.88
C PRO A 121 -3.54 4.30 19.01
N GLU A 122 -2.57 5.14 19.36
CA GLU A 122 -1.59 4.85 20.41
C GLU A 122 -2.22 4.75 21.82
N GLN A 123 -3.36 5.42 22.06
CA GLN A 123 -4.08 5.35 23.34
C GLN A 123 -4.72 3.98 23.59
N VAL A 124 -4.91 3.19 22.53
CA VAL A 124 -5.47 1.83 22.59
C VAL A 124 -4.42 0.78 22.22
N GLY A 125 -3.13 1.14 22.23
CA GLY A 125 -2.01 0.23 22.00
C GLY A 125 -1.79 -0.15 20.53
N LEU A 126 -2.35 0.59 19.58
CA LEU A 126 -2.09 0.38 18.15
C LEU A 126 -0.90 1.23 17.70
N ASP A 127 0.25 0.58 17.50
CA ASP A 127 1.36 1.12 16.72
C ASP A 127 1.04 1.07 15.20
N PRO A 128 1.85 1.70 14.32
CA PRO A 128 1.57 1.73 12.89
C PRO A 128 1.40 0.36 12.25
N TRP A 129 2.21 -0.63 12.67
CA TRP A 129 2.12 -2.00 12.19
C TRP A 129 0.78 -2.65 12.57
N ASN A 130 0.40 -2.57 13.85
CA ASN A 130 -0.86 -3.14 14.32
C ASN A 130 -2.07 -2.39 13.75
N PHE A 131 -1.94 -1.09 13.51
CA PHE A 131 -2.93 -0.30 12.80
C PHE A 131 -3.12 -0.78 11.36
N ALA A 132 -2.03 -0.97 10.61
CA ALA A 132 -2.05 -1.51 9.25
C ALA A 132 -2.61 -2.94 9.22
N GLN A 133 -2.27 -3.80 10.19
CA GLN A 133 -2.84 -5.15 10.30
C GLN A 133 -4.35 -5.13 10.58
N THR A 134 -4.82 -4.18 11.39
CA THR A 134 -6.23 -4.07 11.79
C THR A 134 -7.08 -3.47 10.68
N PHE A 135 -6.60 -2.41 10.03
CA PHE A 135 -7.38 -1.61 9.07
C PHE A 135 -6.92 -1.78 7.62
N GLY A 136 -5.87 -2.55 7.35
CA GLY A 136 -5.21 -2.69 6.05
C GLY A 136 -6.13 -3.01 4.88
N ARG A 137 -7.22 -3.76 5.12
CA ARG A 137 -8.22 -4.05 4.09
C ARG A 137 -8.92 -2.80 3.53
N HIS A 138 -8.93 -1.70 4.28
CA HIS A 138 -9.52 -0.42 3.89
C HIS A 138 -8.46 0.68 3.70
N LEU A 139 -7.17 0.34 3.79
CA LEU A 139 -6.07 1.27 3.53
C LEU A 139 -5.54 1.02 2.13
N PRO A 140 -5.37 2.04 1.29
CA PRO A 140 -4.71 1.90 -0.01
C PRO A 140 -3.17 1.82 0.12
N GLY A 141 -2.65 1.44 1.29
CA GLY A 141 -1.23 1.50 1.63
C GLY A 141 -0.71 2.92 1.91
N GLY A 142 0.61 3.05 2.07
CA GLY A 142 1.27 4.30 2.47
C GLY A 142 0.94 4.73 3.90
N GLY A 143 1.54 5.84 4.34
CA GLY A 143 1.26 6.43 5.65
C GLY A 143 1.50 5.45 6.81
N TRP A 144 0.42 4.91 7.38
CA TRP A 144 0.47 3.90 8.44
C TRP A 144 1.14 2.59 8.02
N GLY A 145 1.16 2.30 6.72
CA GLY A 145 1.77 1.10 6.15
C GLY A 145 3.29 1.16 5.98
N GLU A 146 3.84 2.36 5.85
CA GLU A 146 5.28 2.56 5.63
C GLU A 146 6.00 2.81 6.96
N GLN A 147 7.28 2.43 7.00
CA GLN A 147 8.15 2.59 8.15
C GLN A 147 8.08 4.02 8.70
N SER A 148 7.86 4.12 10.00
CA SER A 148 7.79 5.40 10.70
C SER A 148 8.67 5.39 11.94
N LYS A 149 8.98 6.57 12.48
CA LYS A 149 9.67 6.70 13.78
C LYS A 149 8.87 6.14 14.96
N ARG A 150 7.60 5.81 14.76
CA ARG A 150 6.72 5.22 15.79
C ARG A 150 6.77 3.70 15.80
N ASP A 151 7.49 3.09 14.88
CA ASP A 151 7.58 1.64 14.80
C ASP A 151 8.48 1.10 15.92
N SER A 152 8.02 0.05 16.58
CA SER A 152 8.78 -0.66 17.60
C SER A 152 10.03 -1.31 16.96
N PRO A 153 11.24 -1.19 17.54
CA PRO A 153 12.48 -1.74 16.97
C PRO A 153 12.41 -3.23 16.64
N GLU A 154 11.61 -3.98 17.39
CA GLU A 154 11.40 -5.43 17.22
C GLU A 154 10.75 -5.76 15.87
N LEU A 155 10.02 -4.82 15.27
CA LEU A 155 9.36 -4.99 13.97
C LEU A 155 10.35 -4.94 12.79
N PHE A 156 11.60 -4.52 13.01
CA PHE A 156 12.59 -4.39 11.94
C PHE A 156 12.74 -5.68 11.12
N TRP A 157 12.94 -6.81 11.80
CA TRP A 157 13.11 -8.11 11.15
C TRP A 157 11.82 -8.58 10.48
N ARG A 158 10.69 -8.40 11.15
CA ARG A 158 9.37 -8.73 10.60
C ARG A 158 9.06 -7.94 9.33
N ARG A 159 9.40 -6.66 9.27
CA ARG A 159 9.27 -5.81 8.07
C ARG A 159 10.24 -6.20 6.96
N ALA A 160 11.46 -6.64 7.27
CA ALA A 160 12.39 -7.13 6.24
C ALA A 160 11.79 -8.29 5.44
N ILE A 161 11.02 -9.16 6.09
CA ILE A 161 10.31 -10.26 5.44
C ILE A 161 9.03 -9.75 4.76
N SER A 162 8.18 -9.07 5.53
CA SER A 162 6.84 -8.66 5.11
C SER A 162 6.85 -7.60 4.00
N GLY A 163 7.89 -6.78 3.97
CA GLY A 163 8.02 -5.57 3.16
C GLY A 163 7.26 -4.38 3.74
N GLU A 164 7.45 -3.23 3.09
CA GLU A 164 6.68 -2.02 3.36
C GLU A 164 5.27 -2.13 2.75
N PHE A 165 4.27 -1.62 3.46
CA PHE A 165 2.93 -1.51 2.94
C PHE A 165 2.76 -0.19 2.20
N GLU A 166 3.41 -0.14 1.03
CA GLU A 166 3.42 1.00 0.10
C GLU A 166 2.03 1.33 -0.49
N ILE A 167 1.89 2.55 -1.00
CA ILE A 167 0.71 3.04 -1.70
C ILE A 167 0.42 2.14 -2.89
N ASN A 168 -0.66 1.35 -2.82
CA ASN A 168 -1.11 0.53 -3.91
C ASN A 168 -1.85 1.40 -4.94
N CYS A 169 -1.12 1.91 -5.94
CA CYS A 169 -1.69 2.69 -7.03
C CYS A 169 -2.84 1.94 -7.74
N LEU A 170 -2.75 0.61 -7.82
CA LEU A 170 -3.68 -0.24 -8.55
C LEU A 170 -5.02 -0.37 -7.84
N SER A 171 -5.08 -0.20 -6.51
CA SER A 171 -6.35 -0.22 -5.76
C SER A 171 -7.36 0.80 -6.27
N CYS A 172 -6.91 1.91 -6.85
CA CYS A 172 -7.77 2.91 -7.45
C CYS A 172 -7.68 2.94 -8.98
N HIS A 173 -6.49 2.77 -9.54
CA HIS A 173 -6.27 3.05 -10.96
C HIS A 173 -6.49 1.86 -11.88
N ASP A 174 -6.28 0.63 -11.42
CA ASP A 174 -6.41 -0.56 -12.25
C ASP A 174 -7.89 -0.78 -12.58
N VAL A 175 -8.22 -0.97 -13.86
CA VAL A 175 -9.57 -1.26 -14.33
C VAL A 175 -9.64 -2.57 -15.10
N GLU A 176 -8.58 -3.37 -15.04
CA GLU A 176 -8.57 -4.72 -15.55
C GLU A 176 -9.67 -5.54 -14.85
N ALA A 177 -10.39 -6.38 -15.63
CA ALA A 177 -11.41 -7.27 -15.11
C ALA A 177 -10.85 -8.30 -14.10
N GLY A 178 -9.56 -8.63 -14.22
CA GLY A 178 -8.84 -9.52 -13.32
C GLY A 178 -8.35 -8.87 -12.02
N HIS A 179 -8.59 -7.56 -11.80
CA HIS A 179 -8.16 -6.91 -10.55
C HIS A 179 -8.96 -7.42 -9.35
N ASP A 180 -8.28 -8.05 -8.39
CA ASP A 180 -8.87 -8.62 -7.18
C ASP A 180 -8.46 -7.84 -5.93
N GLN A 181 -9.27 -6.85 -5.54
CA GLN A 181 -9.07 -6.10 -4.31
C GLN A 181 -9.42 -6.92 -3.05
N ALA A 182 -10.17 -8.02 -3.15
CA ALA A 182 -10.41 -8.90 -2.01
C ALA A 182 -9.15 -9.69 -1.64
N GLU A 183 -8.34 -10.07 -2.63
CA GLU A 183 -7.05 -10.71 -2.39
C GLU A 183 -6.08 -9.80 -1.63
N TYR A 184 -6.14 -8.48 -1.85
CA TYR A 184 -5.38 -7.50 -1.05
C TYR A 184 -5.61 -7.69 0.46
N ALA A 185 -6.88 -7.88 0.86
CA ALA A 185 -7.23 -8.11 2.27
C ALA A 185 -6.69 -9.46 2.79
N ASN A 186 -6.60 -10.48 1.94
CA ASN A 186 -5.96 -11.75 2.30
C ASN A 186 -4.45 -11.58 2.49
N GLN A 187 -3.79 -10.79 1.63
CA GLN A 187 -2.37 -10.50 1.76
C GLN A 187 -2.07 -9.74 3.06
N MET A 188 -2.95 -8.82 3.49
CA MET A 188 -2.84 -8.17 4.80
C MET A 188 -2.88 -9.19 5.94
N ARG A 189 -3.85 -10.11 5.93
CA ARG A 189 -3.94 -11.19 6.94
C ARG A 189 -2.71 -12.10 6.97
N ARG A 190 -2.01 -12.23 5.84
CA ARG A 190 -0.78 -13.02 5.69
C ARG A 190 0.49 -12.24 6.06
N GLN A 191 0.39 -10.94 6.38
CA GLN A 191 1.51 -10.01 6.52
C GLN A 191 2.36 -9.88 5.24
N ASN A 192 1.77 -10.14 4.07
CA ASN A 192 2.46 -10.12 2.79
C ASN A 192 2.48 -8.72 2.17
N PHE A 193 2.92 -7.71 2.92
CA PHE A 193 2.80 -6.30 2.50
C PHE A 193 3.49 -6.00 1.17
N ARG A 194 4.71 -6.50 0.95
CA ARG A 194 5.46 -6.37 -0.32
C ARG A 194 4.71 -6.94 -1.51
N TRP A 195 3.95 -8.01 -1.29
CA TRP A 195 3.26 -8.75 -2.35
C TRP A 195 1.83 -8.25 -2.57
N ALA A 196 1.31 -7.42 -1.68
CA ALA A 196 -0.11 -7.09 -1.63
C ALA A 196 -0.60 -6.44 -2.93
N ALA A 197 0.13 -5.44 -3.44
CA ALA A 197 -0.25 -4.77 -4.69
C ALA A 197 -0.20 -5.73 -5.88
N ALA A 198 0.91 -6.46 -6.04
CA ALA A 198 1.06 -7.42 -7.12
C ALA A 198 0.00 -8.53 -7.10
N ALA A 199 -0.39 -9.01 -5.91
CA ALA A 199 -1.41 -10.04 -5.76
C ALA A 199 -2.81 -9.60 -6.24
N THR A 200 -3.08 -8.29 -6.32
CA THR A 200 -4.35 -7.79 -6.85
C THR A 200 -4.42 -7.83 -8.36
N SER A 201 -3.28 -7.89 -9.05
CA SER A 201 -3.23 -7.85 -10.51
C SER A 201 -3.63 -9.19 -11.12
N GLY A 202 -4.39 -9.14 -12.22
CA GLY A 202 -4.88 -10.34 -12.93
C GLY A 202 -3.80 -11.22 -13.58
N PHE A 203 -2.52 -10.84 -13.46
CA PHE A 203 -1.37 -11.53 -14.03
C PHE A 203 -0.37 -12.03 -12.98
N ALA A 204 -0.69 -11.96 -11.69
CA ALA A 204 0.17 -12.49 -10.64
C ALA A 204 -0.61 -13.28 -9.59
N SER A 205 0.05 -14.26 -8.99
CA SER A 205 -0.52 -15.09 -7.92
C SER A 205 0.48 -15.21 -6.79
N VAL A 206 0.01 -15.04 -5.55
CA VAL A 206 0.86 -15.05 -4.36
C VAL A 206 0.47 -16.19 -3.44
N ARG A 207 1.47 -16.93 -2.96
CA ARG A 207 1.31 -18.05 -2.02
C ARG A 207 2.17 -17.83 -0.79
N GLY A 208 1.89 -18.61 0.25
CA GLY A 208 2.59 -18.51 1.53
C GLY A 208 2.25 -17.24 2.30
N ALA A 209 2.85 -17.09 3.47
CA ALA A 209 2.57 -15.97 4.35
C ALA A 209 3.82 -15.56 5.13
N ALA A 210 4.08 -14.26 5.22
CA ALA A 210 5.21 -13.74 5.97
C ALA A 210 5.06 -14.08 7.44
N LYS A 211 3.83 -14.01 7.98
CA LYS A 211 3.51 -14.40 9.36
C LYS A 211 3.89 -15.85 9.70
N ASP A 212 4.01 -16.71 8.70
CA ASP A 212 4.29 -18.14 8.88
C ASP A 212 5.80 -18.44 8.85
N VAL A 213 6.68 -17.44 8.69
CA VAL A 213 8.14 -17.62 8.75
C VAL A 213 8.76 -16.93 9.98
N PRO A 214 9.89 -17.46 10.51
CA PRO A 214 10.66 -16.82 11.57
C PRO A 214 11.21 -15.45 11.16
N ASP A 215 11.41 -14.56 12.14
CA ASP A 215 11.92 -13.19 11.89
C ASP A 215 13.32 -13.14 11.28
N ASN A 216 14.12 -14.20 11.44
CA ASN A 216 15.44 -14.31 10.83
C ASN A 216 15.42 -14.97 9.44
N TYR A 217 14.25 -15.17 8.84
CA TYR A 217 14.13 -15.73 7.49
C TYR A 217 14.65 -14.74 6.45
N ASP A 218 15.56 -15.21 5.60
CA ASP A 218 16.05 -14.46 4.44
C ASP A 218 15.22 -14.83 3.20
N ILE A 219 14.38 -13.90 2.76
CA ILE A 219 13.53 -14.04 1.58
C ILE A 219 14.33 -14.16 0.26
N TYR A 220 15.60 -13.74 0.25
CA TYR A 220 16.47 -13.82 -0.92
C TYR A 220 17.23 -15.15 -0.99
N SER A 221 17.31 -15.88 0.12
CA SER A 221 18.10 -17.11 0.21
C SER A 221 17.58 -18.26 -0.65
N GLY A 222 16.28 -18.24 -0.99
CA GLY A 222 15.60 -19.35 -1.66
C GLY A 222 15.57 -20.65 -0.84
N LEU A 223 15.95 -20.59 0.45
CA LEU A 223 16.04 -21.78 1.29
C LEU A 223 14.63 -22.22 1.74
N PRO A 224 14.38 -23.55 1.75
CA PRO A 224 13.13 -24.09 2.28
C PRO A 224 13.07 -23.87 3.80
N LEU A 225 11.85 -23.80 4.32
CA LEU A 225 11.61 -23.75 5.75
C LEU A 225 11.85 -25.14 6.37
N ASN A 226 12.28 -25.14 7.64
CA ASN A 226 12.48 -26.40 8.39
C ASN A 226 11.16 -27.16 8.62
N ASP A 227 10.04 -26.45 8.72
CA ASP A 227 8.71 -27.07 8.80
C ASP A 227 8.06 -27.09 7.39
N PRO A 228 7.81 -28.28 6.81
CA PRO A 228 7.22 -28.41 5.48
C PRO A 228 5.74 -27.97 5.41
N LYS A 229 5.07 -27.73 6.55
CA LYS A 229 3.70 -27.18 6.59
C LYS A 229 3.65 -25.67 6.41
N LEU A 230 4.78 -25.00 6.62
CA LEU A 230 4.88 -23.55 6.46
C LEU A 230 5.35 -23.26 5.03
N THR A 231 4.88 -22.15 4.47
CA THR A 231 5.27 -21.73 3.11
C THR A 231 5.64 -20.26 3.16
N SER A 232 6.89 -19.95 2.76
CA SER A 232 7.33 -18.57 2.65
C SER A 232 6.56 -17.85 1.55
N PRO A 233 6.39 -16.52 1.66
CA PRO A 233 5.79 -15.73 0.60
C PRO A 233 6.53 -15.93 -0.72
N SER A 234 5.77 -16.23 -1.76
CA SER A 234 6.28 -16.38 -3.12
C SER A 234 5.26 -15.88 -4.11
N ILE A 235 5.73 -15.44 -5.28
CA ILE A 235 4.89 -14.95 -6.35
C ILE A 235 5.19 -15.67 -7.66
N THR A 236 4.16 -15.86 -8.47
CA THR A 236 4.26 -16.35 -9.84
C THR A 236 3.52 -15.39 -10.75
N TYR A 237 4.17 -14.99 -11.83
CA TYR A 237 3.57 -14.17 -12.87
C TYR A 237 3.12 -15.01 -14.06
N ASP A 238 2.03 -14.59 -14.71
CA ASP A 238 1.62 -15.09 -16.01
C ASP A 238 2.54 -14.52 -17.09
N LEU A 239 3.42 -15.37 -17.63
CA LEU A 239 4.41 -14.97 -18.63
C LEU A 239 3.79 -14.55 -19.96
N SER A 240 2.54 -14.95 -20.26
CA SER A 240 1.85 -14.53 -21.48
C SER A 240 1.50 -13.04 -21.49
N ARG A 241 1.54 -12.41 -20.30
CA ARG A 241 1.24 -10.98 -20.10
C ARG A 241 2.46 -10.08 -20.31
N PHE A 242 3.65 -10.67 -20.50
CA PHE A 242 4.88 -9.95 -20.82
C PHE A 242 5.07 -9.91 -22.33
N ASN A 243 5.32 -8.72 -22.88
CA ASN A 243 5.67 -8.60 -24.29
C ASN A 243 7.12 -9.07 -24.55
N ALA A 244 7.57 -9.03 -25.81
CA ALA A 244 8.92 -9.45 -26.21
C ALA A 244 10.06 -8.64 -25.55
N GLN A 245 9.77 -7.45 -25.02
CA GLN A 245 10.72 -6.62 -24.28
C GLN A 245 10.67 -6.87 -22.76
N GLY A 246 9.76 -7.72 -22.30
CA GLY A 246 9.49 -8.00 -20.89
C GLY A 246 8.68 -6.92 -20.18
N LYS A 247 7.92 -6.12 -20.92
CA LYS A 247 6.99 -5.11 -20.38
C LYS A 247 5.60 -5.70 -20.19
N VAL A 248 4.88 -5.18 -19.20
CA VAL A 248 3.50 -5.58 -18.90
C VAL A 248 2.57 -4.39 -19.14
N LEU A 249 1.41 -4.67 -19.74
CA LEU A 249 0.34 -3.70 -19.90
C LEU A 249 -0.49 -3.65 -18.61
N PHE A 250 -0.57 -2.45 -18.02
CA PHE A 250 -1.57 -2.12 -17.00
C PHE A 250 -2.74 -1.40 -17.65
N ASP A 251 -3.95 -1.91 -17.48
CA ASP A 251 -5.18 -1.21 -17.86
C ASP A 251 -5.58 -0.26 -16.75
N ILE A 252 -5.08 0.99 -16.81
CA ILE A 252 -5.31 1.98 -15.75
C ILE A 252 -6.07 3.21 -16.25
N LYS A 253 -6.93 3.76 -15.40
CA LYS A 253 -7.70 4.98 -15.70
C LYS A 253 -7.30 6.15 -14.81
N ARG A 254 -7.20 7.32 -15.44
CA ARG A 254 -7.04 8.61 -14.75
C ARG A 254 -8.33 9.04 -14.05
N ARG A 255 -9.47 8.92 -14.73
CA ARG A 255 -10.80 9.13 -14.12
C ARG A 255 -11.27 7.80 -13.55
N ILE A 256 -11.06 7.63 -12.24
CA ILE A 256 -11.29 6.39 -11.50
C ILE A 256 -12.80 6.09 -11.42
N PRO A 257 -13.24 4.84 -11.68
CA PRO A 257 -14.64 4.45 -11.55
C PRO A 257 -15.03 4.19 -10.08
N ASN A 258 -16.32 4.34 -9.76
CA ASN A 258 -16.83 4.35 -8.37
C ASN A 258 -16.62 3.02 -7.64
N GLU A 259 -16.60 1.91 -8.38
CA GLU A 259 -16.41 0.56 -7.85
C GLU A 259 -15.09 0.43 -7.08
N ARG A 260 -14.08 1.24 -7.42
CA ARG A 260 -12.80 1.27 -6.71
C ARG A 260 -12.91 1.91 -5.33
N CYS A 261 -13.83 2.86 -5.15
CA CYS A 261 -14.09 3.48 -3.86
C CYS A 261 -14.86 2.54 -2.93
N TYR A 262 -15.76 1.72 -3.49
CA TYR A 262 -16.67 0.87 -2.71
C TYR A 262 -15.98 -0.22 -1.88
N TYR A 263 -14.80 -0.70 -2.27
CA TYR A 263 -14.06 -1.66 -1.45
C TYR A 263 -13.73 -1.13 -0.06
N CYS A 264 -13.46 0.17 0.07
CA CYS A 264 -13.11 0.81 1.34
C CYS A 264 -14.26 1.62 1.95
N HIS A 265 -15.16 2.16 1.12
CA HIS A 265 -16.20 3.10 1.53
C HIS A 265 -17.62 2.54 1.54
N SER A 266 -17.81 1.24 1.27
CA SER A 266 -19.13 0.63 1.45
C SER A 266 -19.37 0.22 2.89
N THR A 267 -20.56 0.49 3.39
CA THR A 267 -21.07 -0.02 4.67
C THR A 267 -22.28 -0.90 4.41
N ARG A 268 -22.54 -1.82 5.35
CA ARG A 268 -23.77 -2.61 5.36
C ARG A 268 -24.59 -2.18 6.57
N ILE A 269 -25.84 -1.79 6.34
CA ILE A 269 -26.81 -1.59 7.41
C ILE A 269 -27.28 -2.97 7.87
N ALA A 270 -27.24 -3.20 9.18
CA ALA A 270 -27.66 -4.48 9.75
C ALA A 270 -29.15 -4.72 9.46
N HIS A 271 -29.50 -5.97 9.11
CA HIS A 271 -30.87 -6.40 8.79
C HIS A 271 -31.49 -5.74 7.54
N THR A 272 -30.68 -5.16 6.67
CA THR A 272 -31.11 -4.60 5.38
C THR A 272 -30.44 -5.38 4.25
N GLU A 273 -31.20 -5.72 3.23
CA GLU A 273 -30.69 -6.28 1.98
C GLU A 273 -30.22 -5.17 1.04
N ARG A 274 -29.23 -5.45 0.19
CA ARG A 274 -28.60 -4.41 -0.65
C ARG A 274 -29.61 -3.66 -1.53
N TRP A 275 -30.63 -4.35 -2.03
CA TRP A 275 -31.64 -3.78 -2.91
C TRP A 275 -32.63 -2.86 -2.19
N GLU A 276 -32.65 -2.86 -0.86
CA GLU A 276 -33.49 -1.98 -0.03
C GLU A 276 -32.82 -0.62 0.22
N ALA A 277 -31.53 -0.48 -0.08
CA ALA A 277 -30.81 0.78 0.04
C ALA A 277 -30.83 1.55 -1.29
N GLU A 278 -31.25 2.81 -1.25
CA GLU A 278 -31.15 3.70 -2.41
C GLU A 278 -29.70 4.09 -2.68
N GLU A 279 -29.37 4.27 -3.97
CA GLU A 279 -28.06 4.77 -4.39
C GLU A 279 -27.95 6.28 -4.11
N ASP A 280 -26.71 6.78 -3.92
CA ASP A 280 -26.47 8.21 -3.74
C ASP A 280 -26.91 9.02 -4.97
N ILE A 281 -27.67 10.11 -4.75
CA ILE A 281 -28.29 10.92 -5.81
C ILE A 281 -27.28 11.52 -6.80
N HIS A 282 -26.03 11.77 -6.38
CA HIS A 282 -24.99 12.27 -7.27
C HIS A 282 -24.58 11.19 -8.28
N LEU A 283 -24.50 9.93 -7.83
CA LEU A 283 -24.19 8.78 -8.68
C LEU A 283 -25.32 8.51 -9.68
N THR A 284 -26.58 8.59 -9.23
CA THR A 284 -27.76 8.49 -10.11
C THR A 284 -27.77 9.61 -11.16
N SER A 285 -27.19 10.77 -10.84
CA SER A 285 -27.02 11.90 -11.75
C SER A 285 -25.80 11.78 -12.68
N GLY A 286 -25.07 10.66 -12.64
CA GLY A 286 -23.91 10.39 -13.48
C GLY A 286 -22.59 10.98 -12.98
N MET A 287 -22.53 11.52 -11.76
CA MET A 287 -21.28 11.96 -11.14
C MET A 287 -20.50 10.77 -10.60
N LEU A 288 -19.17 10.88 -10.60
CA LEU A 288 -18.27 9.94 -9.96
C LEU A 288 -17.75 10.49 -8.64
N CYS A 289 -17.35 9.61 -7.73
CA CYS A 289 -16.75 10.00 -6.45
C CYS A 289 -15.59 10.99 -6.66
N VAL A 290 -14.74 10.71 -7.66
CA VAL A 290 -13.54 11.52 -7.97
C VAL A 290 -13.82 12.86 -8.64
N ASP A 291 -15.05 13.13 -9.05
CA ASP A 291 -15.39 14.44 -9.60
C ASP A 291 -15.30 15.52 -8.49
N CYS A 292 -15.56 15.12 -7.22
CA CYS A 292 -15.43 15.97 -6.02
C CYS A 292 -14.32 15.50 -5.05
N HIS A 293 -14.15 14.18 -4.87
CA HIS A 293 -13.17 13.60 -3.93
C HIS A 293 -11.86 13.26 -4.63
N ARG A 294 -11.08 14.30 -4.91
CA ARG A 294 -9.72 14.15 -5.46
C ARG A 294 -8.73 13.87 -4.34
N ASN A 295 -7.60 13.27 -4.69
CA ASN A 295 -6.57 12.88 -3.72
C ASN A 295 -5.76 14.06 -3.12
N GLY A 296 -6.31 15.27 -3.05
CA GLY A 296 -5.60 16.48 -2.61
C GLY A 296 -4.88 17.18 -3.75
#